data_AF-A0A2G5U6B0-F1
#
_entry.id   AF-A0A2G5U6B0-F1
#
_cell.length_a   1.000
_cell.length_b   1.000
_cell.length_c   1.000
_cell.angle_alpha   90.00
_cell.angle_beta   90.00
_cell.angle_gamma   90.00
#
_symmetry.space_group_name_H-M   'P 1'
#
loop_
_entity.id
_entity.type
_entity.pdbx_description
1 polymer ?
#
loop_
_entity_poly.entity_id
_entity_poly.type
_entity_poly.pdbx_seq_one_letter_code
_entity_poly.pdbx_strand_id
1 'polypeptide(L)'
;MDTSIQIFFQILAESIIVVAEAIRGNYTNQELFASTVIDNGEDGPRSSLVVLLLSMNAEKQTYKLRCAVFYCFLCYLFDNEFGKARIIETLLPNSQPSNAPTTGSLILQAISSAESVQAWFGCVTLMHCLYDVDHLCEQLLRVKINIVTEQPELALLDHVSQLLISAGNRRPQSRAGLLMLLGVWLQNCPLAVSAFMAKEDNLVYLTTHIVDECGEGTESEQQALRGLMAFVLLCCLKNIQDKDTRSSIETLISRRVGKEVVLSALEGLTRTEQFVRAAQKQQPSESNKNNLFLDFNFVKLFKSLEGTLAKQLKPNGEFNGTSNDSIVQSFKELIKRQDGDITQLKQENKKMSGEIEKLTAEAQNKEAEREVEQLRVKLDEAAAFRTQTEVLNSQLAEAQRLTQQWYAEAERYKQWAQQWQNYQLTQLPNAAEVGVTQLQQQVAELEQQLGYGYQAFEQQSQTILHYTAENAQLRERVAKAEASLSEANSKLATVNNQPVSNGAVENVDQKTSDDELAKLKQEQEELLMLLADQHNKMSVYRRRLKSLGQPVTDDEDE
;
A
#
# COMPACT_ATOMS: atom_id res chain seq x y z
N MET A 1 1.44 -11.30 -4.34
CA MET A 1 0.13 -11.99 -4.39
C MET A 1 -0.56 -11.46 -5.64
N ASP A 2 -0.89 -12.34 -6.59
CA ASP A 2 -1.14 -12.03 -8.01
C ASP A 2 -2.27 -11.02 -8.25
N THR A 3 -1.99 -9.92 -8.96
CA THR A 3 -2.96 -8.88 -9.35
C THR A 3 -4.19 -9.48 -10.06
N SER A 4 -3.99 -10.56 -10.81
CA SER A 4 -5.03 -11.33 -11.51
C SER A 4 -6.06 -11.96 -10.57
N ILE A 5 -5.62 -12.44 -9.39
CA ILE A 5 -6.51 -13.05 -8.39
C ILE A 5 -7.39 -11.98 -7.75
N GLN A 6 -6.82 -10.79 -7.49
CA GLN A 6 -7.56 -9.68 -6.92
C GLN A 6 -8.67 -9.16 -7.87
N ILE A 7 -8.37 -9.07 -9.16
CA ILE A 7 -9.34 -8.70 -10.20
C ILE A 7 -10.48 -9.75 -10.27
N PHE A 8 -10.15 -11.04 -10.21
CA PHE A 8 -11.15 -12.12 -10.22
C PHE A 8 -12.14 -11.98 -9.05
N PHE A 9 -11.65 -11.76 -7.82
CA PHE A 9 -12.54 -11.59 -6.65
C PHE A 9 -13.41 -10.34 -6.73
N GLN A 10 -12.93 -9.28 -7.36
CA GLN A 10 -13.73 -8.08 -7.61
C GLN A 10 -14.87 -8.37 -8.59
N ILE A 11 -14.56 -8.98 -9.74
CA ILE A 11 -15.57 -9.36 -10.74
C ILE A 11 -16.61 -10.31 -10.13
N LEU A 12 -16.17 -11.27 -9.31
CA LEU A 12 -17.05 -12.20 -8.62
C LEU A 12 -18.02 -11.48 -7.68
N ALA A 13 -17.52 -10.55 -6.85
CA ALA A 13 -18.37 -9.78 -5.94
C ALA A 13 -19.40 -8.94 -6.69
N GLU A 14 -19.02 -8.25 -7.77
CA GLU A 14 -19.95 -7.48 -8.61
C GLU A 14 -20.97 -8.38 -9.30
N SER A 15 -20.55 -9.55 -9.78
CA SER A 15 -21.47 -10.53 -10.40
C SER A 15 -22.52 -11.02 -9.42
N ILE A 16 -22.13 -11.27 -8.16
CA ILE A 16 -23.07 -11.66 -7.10
C ILE A 16 -24.07 -10.53 -6.82
N ILE A 17 -23.63 -9.27 -6.82
CA ILE A 17 -24.52 -8.11 -6.64
C ILE A 17 -25.53 -8.00 -7.80
N VAL A 18 -25.08 -8.20 -9.03
CA VAL A 18 -25.97 -8.21 -10.21
C VAL A 18 -27.04 -9.31 -10.08
N VAL A 19 -26.64 -10.51 -9.66
CA VAL A 19 -27.59 -11.62 -9.41
C VAL A 19 -28.54 -11.25 -8.27
N ALA A 20 -28.03 -10.64 -7.18
CA ALA A 20 -28.84 -10.20 -6.05
C ALA A 20 -29.99 -9.29 -6.49
N GLU A 21 -29.69 -8.26 -7.29
CA GLU A 21 -30.70 -7.34 -7.82
C GLU A 21 -31.67 -8.04 -8.79
N ALA A 22 -31.19 -9.01 -9.57
CA ALA A 22 -32.04 -9.77 -10.50
C ALA A 22 -33.05 -10.70 -9.80
N ILE A 23 -32.70 -11.24 -8.63
CA ILE A 23 -33.62 -12.09 -7.85
C ILE A 23 -34.52 -11.27 -6.93
N ARG A 24 -34.11 -10.07 -6.52
CA ARG A 24 -34.78 -9.30 -5.46
C ARG A 24 -36.27 -9.04 -5.74
N GLY A 25 -37.15 -9.57 -4.88
CA GLY A 25 -38.61 -9.38 -5.00
C GLY A 25 -39.24 -10.10 -6.20
N ASN A 26 -38.49 -10.97 -6.89
CA ASN A 26 -39.00 -11.81 -7.95
C ASN A 26 -38.99 -13.27 -7.48
N TYR A 27 -40.15 -13.74 -7.03
CA TYR A 27 -40.32 -15.07 -6.47
C TYR A 27 -39.79 -16.20 -7.38
N THR A 28 -40.05 -16.13 -8.69
CA THR A 28 -39.60 -17.16 -9.64
C THR A 28 -38.07 -17.22 -9.70
N ASN A 29 -37.42 -16.06 -9.75
CA ASN A 29 -35.96 -15.97 -9.76
C ASN A 29 -35.36 -16.39 -8.42
N GLN A 30 -35.99 -16.05 -7.30
CA GLN A 30 -35.58 -16.45 -5.96
C GLN A 30 -35.64 -17.97 -5.79
N GLU A 31 -36.72 -18.62 -6.23
CA GLU A 31 -36.86 -20.08 -6.18
C GLU A 31 -35.87 -20.78 -7.12
N LEU A 32 -35.69 -20.28 -8.35
CA LEU A 32 -34.68 -20.79 -9.27
C LEU A 32 -33.29 -20.72 -8.64
N PHE A 33 -32.94 -19.57 -8.08
CA PHE A 33 -31.67 -19.38 -7.40
C PHE A 33 -31.50 -20.36 -6.25
N ALA A 34 -32.49 -20.48 -5.35
CA ALA A 34 -32.44 -21.39 -4.20
C ALA A 34 -32.37 -22.88 -4.57
N SER A 35 -32.99 -23.26 -5.70
CA SER A 35 -32.96 -24.62 -6.23
C SER A 35 -31.65 -24.98 -6.94
N THR A 36 -30.79 -24.00 -7.21
CA THR A 36 -29.52 -24.21 -7.90
C THR A 36 -28.56 -25.00 -6.99
N VAL A 37 -28.06 -26.11 -7.53
CA VAL A 37 -27.11 -27.00 -6.86
C VAL A 37 -25.72 -26.80 -7.45
N ILE A 38 -24.74 -26.57 -6.58
CA ILE A 38 -23.35 -26.36 -6.93
C ILE A 38 -22.56 -27.59 -6.51
N ASP A 39 -21.84 -28.18 -7.45
CA ASP A 39 -20.91 -29.28 -7.19
C ASP A 39 -19.65 -28.75 -6.48
N ASN A 40 -19.36 -29.25 -5.28
CA ASN A 40 -18.19 -28.86 -4.48
C ASN A 40 -17.13 -29.98 -4.42
N GLY A 41 -17.15 -30.91 -5.37
CA GLY A 41 -16.19 -32.02 -5.40
C GLY A 41 -16.41 -32.98 -4.23
N GLU A 42 -15.38 -33.20 -3.40
CA GLU A 42 -15.40 -34.18 -2.30
C GLU A 42 -16.47 -33.87 -1.23
N ASP A 43 -16.83 -32.60 -1.07
CA ASP A 43 -17.81 -32.11 -0.10
C ASP A 43 -19.28 -32.31 -0.54
N GLY A 44 -19.48 -32.83 -1.77
CA GLY A 44 -20.79 -33.08 -2.36
C GLY A 44 -21.54 -31.83 -2.84
N PRO A 45 -22.73 -32.04 -3.45
CA PRO A 45 -23.56 -30.95 -3.94
C PRO A 45 -24.13 -30.11 -2.79
N ARG A 46 -24.04 -28.78 -2.91
CA ARG A 46 -24.64 -27.82 -1.96
C ARG A 46 -25.58 -26.87 -2.69
N SER A 47 -26.63 -26.41 -2.01
CA SER A 47 -27.47 -25.35 -2.57
C SER A 47 -26.70 -24.03 -2.63
N SER A 48 -27.08 -23.17 -3.58
CA SER A 48 -26.56 -21.80 -3.69
C SER A 48 -26.60 -21.04 -2.36
N LEU A 49 -27.69 -21.18 -1.60
CA LEU A 49 -27.88 -20.54 -0.29
C LEU A 49 -26.86 -21.00 0.75
N VAL A 50 -26.55 -22.30 0.79
CA VAL A 50 -25.51 -22.85 1.68
C VAL A 50 -24.13 -22.32 1.28
N VAL A 51 -23.83 -22.24 -0.02
CA VAL A 51 -22.56 -21.71 -0.53
C VAL A 51 -22.40 -20.22 -0.21
N LEU A 52 -23.47 -19.42 -0.32
CA LEU A 52 -23.45 -18.01 0.11
C LEU A 52 -23.11 -17.88 1.60
N LEU A 53 -23.78 -18.65 2.47
CA LEU A 53 -23.56 -18.58 3.91
C LEU A 53 -22.18 -19.11 4.34
N LEU A 54 -21.65 -20.15 3.68
CA LEU A 54 -20.28 -20.61 3.89
C LEU A 54 -19.27 -19.51 3.52
N SER A 55 -19.49 -18.83 2.39
CA SER A 55 -18.65 -17.70 1.97
C SER A 55 -18.79 -16.52 2.92
N MET A 56 -20.00 -16.25 3.42
CA MET A 56 -20.28 -15.22 4.42
C MET A 56 -19.61 -15.52 5.76
N ASN A 57 -19.44 -16.78 6.13
CA ASN A 57 -18.84 -17.21 7.41
C ASN A 57 -17.33 -17.47 7.32
N ALA A 58 -16.75 -17.50 6.13
CA ALA A 58 -15.33 -17.78 5.95
C ALA A 58 -14.47 -16.53 6.22
N GLU A 59 -13.72 -16.53 7.32
CA GLU A 59 -12.83 -15.43 7.71
C GLU A 59 -11.76 -15.09 6.66
N LYS A 60 -11.34 -16.09 5.86
CA LYS A 60 -10.37 -15.92 4.77
C LYS A 60 -10.93 -15.14 3.58
N GLN A 61 -12.25 -15.02 3.44
CA GLN A 61 -12.86 -14.30 2.33
C GLN A 61 -12.71 -12.79 2.51
N THR A 62 -12.57 -12.09 1.39
CA THR A 62 -12.49 -10.62 1.41
C THR A 62 -13.78 -10.03 1.98
N TYR A 63 -13.67 -8.93 2.71
CA TYR A 63 -14.84 -8.27 3.29
C TYR A 63 -15.87 -7.86 2.23
N LYS A 64 -15.40 -7.37 1.07
CA LYS A 64 -16.28 -7.02 -0.06
C LYS A 64 -17.08 -8.23 -0.56
N LEU A 65 -16.44 -9.39 -0.73
CA LEU A 65 -17.15 -10.61 -1.12
C LEU A 65 -18.15 -11.05 -0.05
N ARG A 66 -17.79 -10.99 1.24
CA ARG A 66 -18.70 -11.30 2.36
C ARG A 66 -19.94 -10.38 2.35
N CYS A 67 -19.78 -9.10 2.05
CA CYS A 67 -20.89 -8.15 1.88
C CYS A 67 -21.77 -8.50 0.67
N ALA A 68 -21.17 -8.85 -0.47
CA ALA A 68 -21.90 -9.21 -1.68
C ALA A 68 -22.76 -10.47 -1.47
N VAL A 69 -22.20 -11.53 -0.87
CA VAL A 69 -22.97 -12.77 -0.60
C VAL A 69 -24.05 -12.55 0.45
N PHE A 70 -23.77 -11.74 1.48
CA PHE A 70 -24.76 -11.36 2.48
C PHE A 70 -25.91 -10.57 1.84
N TYR A 71 -25.60 -9.58 1.00
CA TYR A 71 -26.61 -8.81 0.27
C TYR A 71 -27.46 -9.69 -0.66
N CYS A 72 -26.83 -10.62 -1.37
CA CYS A 72 -27.53 -11.60 -2.21
C CYS A 72 -28.50 -12.46 -1.40
N PHE A 73 -28.07 -12.93 -0.22
CA PHE A 73 -28.95 -13.67 0.68
C PHE A 73 -30.14 -12.82 1.17
N LEU A 74 -29.92 -11.55 1.52
CA LEU A 74 -31.01 -10.64 1.87
C LEU A 74 -31.98 -10.40 0.69
N CYS A 75 -31.48 -10.34 -0.54
CA CYS A 75 -32.32 -10.20 -1.73
C CYS A 75 -33.16 -11.46 -2.00
N TYR A 76 -32.65 -12.65 -1.66
CA TYR A 76 -33.43 -13.88 -1.68
C TYR A 76 -34.58 -13.85 -0.67
N LEU A 77 -34.37 -13.28 0.53
CA LEU A 77 -35.39 -13.17 1.57
C LEU A 77 -36.40 -12.03 1.32
N PHE A 78 -36.02 -11.02 0.53
CA PHE A 78 -36.86 -9.84 0.30
C PHE A 78 -38.18 -10.21 -0.38
N ASP A 79 -39.30 -9.89 0.28
CA ASP A 79 -40.68 -10.21 -0.16
C ASP A 79 -40.92 -11.70 -0.46
N ASN A 80 -40.18 -12.59 0.22
CA ASN A 80 -40.25 -14.04 0.01
C ASN A 80 -40.59 -14.78 1.31
N GLU A 81 -41.85 -14.75 1.72
CA GLU A 81 -42.33 -15.42 2.94
C GLU A 81 -42.04 -16.92 2.93
N PHE A 82 -42.22 -17.59 1.79
CA PHE A 82 -41.92 -19.02 1.64
C PHE A 82 -40.44 -19.32 1.85
N GLY A 83 -39.56 -18.53 1.23
CA GLY A 83 -38.11 -18.66 1.41
C GLY A 83 -37.69 -18.44 2.86
N LYS A 84 -38.25 -17.43 3.54
CA LYS A 84 -38.03 -17.18 4.97
C LYS A 84 -38.46 -18.39 5.81
N ALA A 85 -39.65 -18.93 5.58
CA ALA A 85 -40.17 -20.10 6.29
C ALA A 85 -39.26 -21.33 6.12
N ARG A 86 -38.74 -21.59 4.90
CA ARG A 86 -37.78 -22.67 4.65
C ARG A 86 -36.48 -22.52 5.43
N ILE A 87 -35.97 -21.30 5.58
CA ILE A 87 -34.78 -21.06 6.42
C ILE A 87 -35.10 -21.38 7.89
N ILE A 88 -36.23 -20.91 8.42
CA ILE A 88 -36.67 -21.21 9.79
C ILE A 88 -36.85 -22.71 10.01
N GLU A 89 -37.41 -23.42 9.03
CA GLU A 89 -37.59 -24.87 9.09
C GLU A 89 -36.27 -25.61 9.28
N THR A 90 -35.17 -25.16 8.66
CA THR A 90 -33.84 -25.77 8.84
C THR A 90 -33.25 -25.60 10.25
N LEU A 91 -33.82 -24.71 11.07
CA LEU A 91 -33.42 -24.50 12.47
C LEU A 91 -34.19 -25.42 13.43
N LEU A 92 -35.32 -25.98 13.00
CA LEU A 92 -36.17 -26.79 13.88
C LEU A 92 -35.52 -28.16 14.19
N PRO A 93 -35.73 -28.72 15.40
CA PRO A 93 -35.07 -29.95 15.84
C PRO A 93 -35.25 -31.16 14.89
N ASN A 94 -36.39 -31.24 14.19
CA ASN A 94 -36.71 -32.35 13.30
C ASN A 94 -36.04 -32.25 11.91
N SER A 95 -35.35 -31.14 11.63
CA SER A 95 -34.82 -30.80 10.30
C SER A 95 -33.31 -30.87 10.20
N GLN A 96 -32.60 -31.36 11.24
CA GLN A 96 -31.13 -31.45 11.23
C GLN A 96 -30.67 -32.80 10.66
N PRO A 97 -30.23 -32.88 9.39
CA PRO A 97 -29.62 -34.09 8.86
C PRO A 97 -28.30 -34.40 9.56
N SER A 98 -27.95 -35.68 9.63
CA SER A 98 -26.65 -36.14 10.12
C SER A 98 -25.53 -35.62 9.21
N ASN A 99 -24.74 -34.65 9.73
CA ASN A 99 -23.43 -34.18 9.26
C ASN A 99 -23.33 -33.11 8.14
N ALA A 100 -24.41 -32.73 7.44
CA ALA A 100 -24.32 -31.68 6.40
C ALA A 100 -24.69 -30.28 6.94
N PRO A 101 -23.96 -29.20 6.59
CA PRO A 101 -24.29 -27.85 7.03
C PRO A 101 -25.60 -27.38 6.39
N THR A 102 -26.56 -26.99 7.22
CA THR A 102 -27.82 -26.37 6.78
C THR A 102 -27.71 -24.85 6.79
N THR A 103 -28.63 -24.16 6.11
CA THR A 103 -28.72 -22.69 6.18
C THR A 103 -28.90 -22.22 7.63
N GLY A 104 -29.76 -22.90 8.39
CA GLY A 104 -29.99 -22.62 9.80
C GLY A 104 -28.73 -22.78 10.66
N SER A 105 -28.02 -23.91 10.53
CA SER A 105 -26.81 -24.14 11.33
C SER A 105 -25.73 -23.10 11.06
N LEU A 106 -25.58 -22.66 9.80
CA LEU A 106 -24.62 -21.63 9.42
C LEU A 106 -25.00 -20.24 9.95
N ILE A 107 -26.29 -19.90 9.99
CA ILE A 107 -26.78 -18.65 10.61
C ILE A 107 -26.52 -18.67 12.12
N LEU A 108 -26.80 -19.79 12.81
CA LEU A 108 -26.52 -19.92 14.25
C LEU A 108 -25.02 -19.85 14.59
N GLN A 109 -24.19 -20.46 13.74
CA GLN A 109 -22.74 -20.35 13.84
C GLN A 109 -22.29 -18.88 13.68
N ALA A 110 -22.87 -18.16 12.72
CA ALA A 110 -22.56 -16.75 12.50
C ALA A 110 -22.90 -15.90 13.72
N ILE A 111 -24.13 -16.02 14.25
CA ILE A 111 -24.62 -15.29 15.44
C ILE A 111 -23.69 -15.48 16.64
N SER A 112 -23.15 -16.69 16.80
CA SER A 112 -22.28 -17.06 17.93
C SER A 112 -20.78 -16.75 17.70
N SER A 113 -20.42 -16.14 16.56
CA SER A 113 -19.03 -15.88 16.20
C SER A 113 -18.36 -14.87 17.14
N ALA A 114 -17.05 -15.04 17.33
CA ALA A 114 -16.22 -14.06 18.02
C ALA A 114 -15.93 -12.81 17.17
N GLU A 115 -16.04 -12.92 15.83
CA GLU A 115 -15.86 -11.80 14.90
C GLU A 115 -17.14 -10.95 14.85
N SER A 116 -17.05 -9.68 15.25
CA SER A 116 -18.22 -8.81 15.41
C SER A 116 -19.06 -8.66 14.13
N VAL A 117 -18.41 -8.57 12.96
CA VAL A 117 -19.10 -8.42 11.67
C VAL A 117 -19.84 -9.70 11.27
N GLN A 118 -19.28 -10.88 11.58
CA GLN A 118 -19.94 -12.15 11.30
C GLN A 118 -21.14 -12.38 12.22
N ALA A 119 -21.00 -12.06 13.51
CA ALA A 119 -22.11 -12.04 14.45
C ALA A 119 -23.23 -11.11 13.96
N TRP A 120 -22.87 -9.93 13.47
CA TRP A 120 -23.81 -8.99 12.90
C TRP A 120 -24.52 -9.54 11.66
N PHE A 121 -23.80 -10.14 10.70
CA PHE A 121 -24.41 -10.78 9.53
C PHE A 121 -25.41 -11.87 9.91
N GLY A 122 -25.05 -12.73 10.87
CA GLY A 122 -25.93 -13.78 11.37
C GLY A 122 -27.22 -13.21 11.98
N CYS A 123 -27.08 -12.21 12.86
CA CYS A 123 -28.21 -11.57 13.52
C CYS A 123 -29.16 -10.90 12.52
N VAL A 124 -28.60 -10.13 11.57
CA VAL A 124 -29.40 -9.43 10.56
C VAL A 124 -30.03 -10.42 9.58
N THR A 125 -29.35 -11.48 9.18
CA THR A 125 -29.95 -12.54 8.33
C THR A 125 -31.18 -13.15 9.00
N LEU A 126 -31.07 -13.52 10.28
CA LEU A 126 -32.19 -14.08 11.04
C LEU A 126 -33.29 -13.04 11.26
N MET A 127 -32.94 -11.79 11.50
CA MET A 127 -33.90 -10.68 11.60
C MET A 127 -34.71 -10.52 10.31
N HIS A 128 -34.08 -10.61 9.14
CA HIS A 128 -34.76 -10.57 7.83
C HIS A 128 -35.66 -11.78 7.58
N CYS A 129 -35.41 -12.92 8.22
CA CYS A 129 -36.35 -14.06 8.19
C CYS A 129 -37.64 -13.77 8.97
N LEU A 130 -37.59 -12.90 9.97
CA LEU A 130 -38.74 -12.53 10.81
C LEU A 130 -39.46 -11.26 10.32
N TYR A 131 -38.74 -10.38 9.61
CA TYR A 131 -39.25 -9.10 9.16
C TYR A 131 -40.53 -9.24 8.32
N ASP A 132 -41.59 -8.53 8.69
CA ASP A 132 -42.93 -8.58 8.08
C ASP A 132 -43.59 -9.99 8.04
N VAL A 133 -43.18 -10.92 8.91
CA VAL A 133 -43.76 -12.28 8.98
C VAL A 133 -43.96 -12.75 10.43
N ASP A 134 -45.02 -12.24 11.08
CA ASP A 134 -45.27 -12.44 12.52
C ASP A 134 -45.35 -13.93 12.94
N HIS A 135 -45.92 -14.80 12.10
CA HIS A 135 -46.10 -16.22 12.45
C HIS A 135 -44.75 -16.98 12.58
N LEU A 136 -43.69 -16.50 11.91
CA LEU A 136 -42.36 -17.10 12.02
C LEU A 136 -41.68 -16.78 13.35
N CYS A 137 -42.04 -15.67 14.01
CA CYS A 137 -41.56 -15.35 15.34
C CYS A 137 -41.94 -16.43 16.35
N GLU A 138 -43.17 -16.96 16.28
CA GLU A 138 -43.63 -18.05 17.13
C GLU A 138 -42.97 -19.38 16.78
N GLN A 139 -42.78 -19.67 15.49
CA GLN A 139 -42.07 -20.87 15.06
C GLN A 139 -40.63 -20.88 15.57
N LEU A 140 -39.94 -19.74 15.52
CA LEU A 140 -38.55 -19.63 15.96
C LEU A 140 -38.39 -19.90 17.48
N LEU A 141 -39.42 -19.69 18.30
CA LEU A 141 -39.38 -20.05 19.74
C LEU A 141 -39.25 -21.56 19.98
N ARG A 142 -39.58 -22.39 18.98
CA ARG A 142 -39.46 -23.85 19.06
C ARG A 142 -38.04 -24.34 18.75
N VAL A 143 -37.17 -23.45 18.28
CA VAL A 143 -35.77 -23.78 17.98
C VAL A 143 -35.01 -23.98 19.28
N LYS A 144 -34.35 -25.13 19.34
CA LYS A 144 -33.49 -25.53 20.43
C LYS A 144 -32.09 -25.78 19.91
N ILE A 145 -31.10 -25.28 20.63
CA ILE A 145 -29.69 -25.38 20.25
C ILE A 145 -28.93 -26.19 21.29
N ASN A 146 -27.89 -26.88 20.83
CA ASN A 146 -26.97 -27.60 21.70
C ASN A 146 -25.59 -26.97 21.60
N ILE A 147 -25.19 -26.24 22.65
CA ILE A 147 -23.91 -25.49 22.68
C ILE A 147 -22.77 -26.38 23.16
N VAL A 148 -23.06 -27.33 24.05
CA VAL A 148 -22.11 -28.27 24.65
C VAL A 148 -22.79 -29.62 24.73
N THR A 149 -22.13 -30.69 24.26
CA THR A 149 -22.63 -32.06 24.14
C THR A 149 -23.25 -32.68 25.40
N GLU A 150 -23.09 -32.06 26.58
CA GLU A 150 -23.55 -32.56 27.87
C GLU A 150 -24.56 -31.64 28.59
N GLN A 151 -24.97 -30.51 27.98
CA GLN A 151 -25.91 -29.56 28.56
C GLN A 151 -27.34 -29.76 28.01
N PRO A 152 -28.39 -29.39 28.76
CA PRO A 152 -29.76 -29.40 28.24
C PRO A 152 -29.89 -28.45 27.04
N GLU A 153 -30.76 -28.82 26.11
CA GLU A 153 -31.08 -27.99 24.95
C GLU A 153 -31.50 -26.57 25.39
N LEU A 154 -30.84 -25.55 24.83
CA LEU A 154 -31.12 -24.16 25.13
C LEU A 154 -32.09 -23.59 24.08
N ALA A 155 -33.11 -22.85 24.51
CA ALA A 155 -33.98 -22.13 23.57
C ALA A 155 -33.16 -21.06 22.82
N LEU A 156 -33.40 -20.89 21.52
CA LEU A 156 -32.64 -19.91 20.73
C LEU A 156 -32.77 -18.48 21.29
N LEU A 157 -33.96 -18.10 21.78
CA LEU A 157 -34.17 -16.79 22.40
C LEU A 157 -33.28 -16.60 23.64
N ASP A 158 -33.17 -17.63 24.48
CA ASP A 158 -32.29 -17.60 25.66
C ASP A 158 -30.82 -17.47 25.23
N HIS A 159 -30.40 -18.14 24.17
CA HIS A 159 -29.05 -18.02 23.62
C HIS A 159 -28.74 -16.60 23.13
N VAL A 160 -29.63 -16.01 22.33
CA VAL A 160 -29.48 -14.63 21.83
C VAL A 160 -29.38 -13.64 23.01
N SER A 161 -30.20 -13.81 24.04
CA SER A 161 -30.11 -13.02 25.27
C SER A 161 -28.80 -13.22 26.03
N GLN A 162 -28.33 -14.46 26.18
CA GLN A 162 -27.06 -14.77 26.84
C GLN A 162 -25.86 -14.19 26.09
N LEU A 163 -25.85 -14.23 24.75
CA LEU A 163 -24.82 -13.57 23.94
C LEU A 163 -24.81 -12.05 24.18
N LEU A 164 -25.97 -11.42 24.24
CA LEU A 164 -26.08 -9.99 24.51
C LEU A 164 -25.54 -9.63 25.91
N ILE A 165 -25.95 -10.39 26.92
CA ILE A 165 -25.52 -10.18 28.32
C ILE A 165 -24.01 -10.42 28.47
N SER A 166 -23.50 -11.52 27.92
CA SER A 166 -22.08 -11.90 28.03
C SER A 166 -21.14 -10.95 27.27
N ALA A 167 -21.62 -10.28 26.22
CA ALA A 167 -20.88 -9.20 25.57
C ALA A 167 -20.63 -8.03 26.54
N GLY A 168 -21.56 -7.79 27.49
CA GLY A 168 -21.49 -6.69 28.45
C GLY A 168 -21.42 -5.35 27.71
N ASN A 169 -20.36 -4.58 27.98
CA ASN A 169 -20.06 -3.30 27.34
C ASN A 169 -19.12 -3.39 26.12
N ARG A 170 -18.76 -4.61 25.70
CA ARG A 170 -17.82 -4.86 24.61
C ARG A 170 -18.54 -5.16 23.31
N ARG A 171 -17.82 -5.14 22.19
CA ARG A 171 -18.33 -5.55 20.85
C ARG A 171 -19.63 -4.81 20.46
N PRO A 172 -19.59 -3.48 20.30
CA PRO A 172 -20.78 -2.68 20.03
C PRO A 172 -21.53 -3.13 18.76
N GLN A 173 -20.81 -3.54 17.71
CA GLN A 173 -21.41 -4.06 16.47
C GLN A 173 -22.22 -5.36 16.69
N SER A 174 -21.69 -6.34 17.43
CA SER A 174 -22.43 -7.58 17.74
C SER A 174 -23.69 -7.30 18.54
N ARG A 175 -23.57 -6.42 19.56
CA ARG A 175 -24.70 -6.00 20.39
C ARG A 175 -25.79 -5.33 19.56
N ALA A 176 -25.41 -4.47 18.61
CA ALA A 176 -26.36 -3.84 17.70
C ALA A 176 -27.13 -4.87 16.88
N GLY A 177 -26.44 -5.88 16.32
CA GLY A 177 -27.07 -6.98 15.60
C GLY A 177 -28.07 -7.76 16.47
N LEU A 178 -27.67 -8.17 17.67
CA LEU A 178 -28.50 -8.91 18.62
C LEU A 178 -29.73 -8.11 19.04
N LEU A 179 -29.57 -6.82 19.33
CA LEU A 179 -30.68 -5.94 19.72
C LEU A 179 -31.65 -5.66 18.57
N MET A 180 -31.17 -5.53 17.32
CA MET A 180 -32.05 -5.42 16.16
C MET A 180 -32.87 -6.71 15.96
N LEU A 181 -32.24 -7.88 16.07
CA LEU A 181 -32.91 -9.17 16.01
C LEU A 181 -33.97 -9.30 17.12
N LEU A 182 -33.62 -9.03 18.37
CA LEU A 182 -34.57 -9.04 19.50
C LEU A 182 -35.70 -8.03 19.28
N GLY A 183 -35.38 -6.84 18.78
CA GLY A 183 -36.35 -5.80 18.49
C GLY A 183 -37.41 -6.26 17.49
N VAL A 184 -37.01 -6.91 16.39
CA VAL A 184 -37.94 -7.46 15.39
C VAL A 184 -38.69 -8.67 15.94
N TRP A 185 -38.00 -9.57 16.64
CA TRP A 185 -38.61 -10.82 17.12
C TRP A 185 -39.68 -10.58 18.19
N LEU A 186 -39.43 -9.64 19.10
CA LEU A 186 -40.36 -9.30 20.18
C LEU A 186 -41.47 -8.35 19.71
N GLN A 187 -41.27 -7.68 18.56
CA GLN A 187 -42.27 -6.82 17.98
C GLN A 187 -43.44 -7.66 17.45
N ASN A 188 -44.65 -7.34 17.92
CA ASN A 188 -45.91 -8.05 17.62
C ASN A 188 -45.95 -9.55 18.01
N CYS A 189 -45.05 -10.03 18.89
CA CYS A 189 -45.07 -11.42 19.36
C CYS A 189 -45.17 -11.53 20.90
N PRO A 190 -46.39 -11.56 21.47
CA PRO A 190 -46.58 -11.67 22.92
C PRO A 190 -45.95 -12.92 23.56
N LEU A 191 -45.92 -14.05 22.83
CA LEU A 191 -45.29 -15.28 23.30
C LEU A 191 -43.77 -15.12 23.46
N ALA A 192 -43.12 -14.47 22.50
CA ALA A 192 -41.69 -14.19 22.58
C ALA A 192 -41.38 -13.20 23.72
N VAL A 193 -42.23 -12.19 23.93
CA VAL A 193 -42.11 -11.26 25.06
C VAL A 193 -42.24 -11.98 26.40
N SER A 194 -43.21 -12.89 26.55
CA SER A 194 -43.37 -13.69 27.77
C SER A 194 -42.13 -14.55 28.03
N ALA A 195 -41.61 -15.23 27.00
CA ALA A 195 -40.41 -16.05 27.11
C ALA A 195 -39.16 -15.22 27.47
N PHE A 196 -38.98 -14.06 26.82
CA PHE A 196 -37.87 -13.14 27.09
C PHE A 196 -37.90 -12.59 28.52
N MET A 197 -39.09 -12.21 29.01
CA MET A 197 -39.26 -11.62 30.34
C MET A 197 -39.22 -12.64 31.47
N ALA A 198 -39.40 -13.93 31.18
CA ALA A 198 -39.26 -14.99 32.18
C ALA A 198 -37.83 -15.08 32.77
N LYS A 199 -36.83 -14.48 32.10
CA LYS A 199 -35.46 -14.33 32.59
C LYS A 199 -35.24 -12.89 33.08
N GLU A 200 -35.17 -12.71 34.39
CA GLU A 200 -35.02 -11.38 35.01
C GLU A 200 -33.75 -10.65 34.51
N ASP A 201 -32.65 -11.38 34.31
CA ASP A 201 -31.38 -10.85 33.81
C ASP A 201 -31.51 -10.05 32.52
N ASN A 202 -32.47 -10.41 31.65
CA ASN A 202 -32.71 -9.70 30.39
C ASN A 202 -33.16 -8.26 30.65
N LEU A 203 -34.12 -8.07 31.56
CA LEU A 203 -34.62 -6.73 31.93
C LEU A 203 -33.60 -5.96 32.76
N VAL A 204 -32.85 -6.65 33.62
CA VAL A 204 -31.74 -6.05 34.37
C VAL A 204 -30.68 -5.51 33.42
N TYR A 205 -30.28 -6.29 32.41
CA TYR A 205 -29.31 -5.87 31.40
C TYR A 205 -29.77 -4.62 30.66
N LEU A 206 -30.99 -4.64 30.09
CA LEU A 206 -31.52 -3.50 29.34
C LEU A 206 -31.57 -2.23 30.20
N THR A 207 -32.09 -2.33 31.42
CA THR A 207 -32.22 -1.14 32.29
C THR A 207 -30.90 -0.61 32.81
N THR A 208 -29.94 -1.48 33.14
CA THR A 208 -28.60 -1.06 33.55
C THR A 208 -27.85 -0.37 32.40
N HIS A 209 -27.88 -0.94 31.19
CA HIS A 209 -27.06 -0.43 30.09
C HIS A 209 -27.69 0.73 29.31
N ILE A 210 -28.99 1.04 29.50
CA ILE A 210 -29.57 2.29 28.97
C ILE A 210 -28.97 3.52 29.66
N VAL A 211 -28.69 3.44 30.96
CA VAL A 211 -28.10 4.54 31.74
C VAL A 211 -26.57 4.50 31.79
N ASP A 212 -25.97 3.40 31.36
CA ASP A 212 -24.53 3.23 31.40
C ASP A 212 -23.83 4.09 30.33
N GLU A 213 -22.81 4.83 30.76
CA GLU A 213 -21.98 5.68 29.92
C GLU A 213 -20.60 5.10 29.61
N CYS A 214 -20.29 3.93 30.16
CA CYS A 214 -18.98 3.30 30.08
C CYS A 214 -18.99 2.11 29.11
N GLY A 215 -19.01 2.36 27.80
CA GLY A 215 -19.01 1.31 26.75
C GLY A 215 -17.88 1.40 25.72
N GLU A 216 -17.47 0.27 25.13
CA GLU A 216 -16.53 0.25 23.99
C GLU A 216 -17.19 0.78 22.70
N GLY A 217 -16.50 1.66 21.98
CA GLY A 217 -16.99 2.25 20.73
C GLY A 217 -17.07 3.77 20.84
N THR A 218 -17.55 4.40 19.78
CA THR A 218 -17.78 5.86 19.74
C THR A 218 -19.02 6.24 20.57
N GLU A 219 -19.09 7.50 21.01
CA GLU A 219 -20.27 8.03 21.71
C GLU A 219 -21.55 7.86 20.87
N SER A 220 -21.45 8.02 19.55
CA SER A 220 -22.57 7.82 18.62
C SER A 220 -23.04 6.35 18.60
N GLU A 221 -22.10 5.38 18.60
CA GLU A 221 -22.44 3.95 18.71
C GLU A 221 -23.07 3.60 20.06
N GLN A 222 -22.58 4.18 21.16
CA GLN A 222 -23.20 3.99 22.47
C GLN A 222 -24.63 4.55 22.50
N GLN A 223 -24.84 5.75 21.95
CA GLN A 223 -26.19 6.30 21.82
C GLN A 223 -27.10 5.42 20.97
N ALA A 224 -26.58 4.81 19.89
CA ALA A 224 -27.34 3.88 19.09
C ALA A 224 -27.72 2.61 19.88
N LEU A 225 -26.80 2.05 20.66
CA LEU A 225 -27.08 0.90 21.53
C LEU A 225 -28.13 1.21 22.60
N ARG A 226 -28.06 2.38 23.25
CA ARG A 226 -29.09 2.82 24.20
C ARG A 226 -30.46 2.93 23.56
N GLY A 227 -30.53 3.49 22.36
CA GLY A 227 -31.77 3.58 21.59
C GLY A 227 -32.33 2.21 21.20
N LEU A 228 -31.48 1.27 20.81
CA LEU A 228 -31.88 -0.12 20.52
C LEU A 228 -32.38 -0.85 21.78
N MET A 229 -31.72 -0.67 22.93
CA MET A 229 -32.17 -1.24 24.22
C MET A 229 -33.50 -0.65 24.66
N ALA A 230 -33.69 0.66 24.52
CA ALA A 230 -34.96 1.34 24.76
C ALA A 230 -36.07 0.81 23.82
N PHE A 231 -35.75 0.60 22.54
CA PHE A 231 -36.66 0.01 21.57
C PHE A 231 -37.13 -1.40 21.98
N VAL A 232 -36.19 -2.29 22.34
CA VAL A 232 -36.50 -3.64 22.83
C VAL A 232 -37.37 -3.59 24.08
N LEU A 233 -37.01 -2.76 25.07
CA LEU A 233 -37.76 -2.60 26.31
C LEU A 233 -39.20 -2.12 26.08
N LEU A 234 -39.39 -1.18 25.15
CA LEU A 234 -40.72 -0.68 24.80
C LEU A 234 -41.52 -1.67 23.95
N CYS A 235 -40.86 -2.49 23.12
CA CYS A 235 -41.52 -3.60 22.41
C CYS A 235 -42.05 -4.62 23.41
N CYS A 236 -41.30 -4.96 24.46
CA CYS A 236 -41.81 -5.78 25.56
C CYS A 236 -43.04 -5.12 26.19
N LEU A 237 -42.92 -3.85 26.63
CA LEU A 237 -44.02 -3.14 27.30
C LEU A 237 -45.30 -3.09 26.46
N LYS A 238 -45.19 -2.81 25.16
CA LYS A 238 -46.31 -2.73 24.22
C LYS A 238 -47.08 -4.05 24.09
N ASN A 239 -46.40 -5.19 24.11
CA ASN A 239 -46.99 -6.50 23.82
C ASN A 239 -47.41 -7.28 25.08
N ILE A 240 -47.23 -6.72 26.28
CA ILE A 240 -47.77 -7.30 27.52
C ILE A 240 -49.30 -7.12 27.54
N GLN A 241 -50.03 -8.24 27.65
CA GLN A 241 -51.49 -8.24 27.77
C GLN A 241 -51.95 -8.12 29.23
N ASP A 242 -51.20 -8.68 30.17
CA ASP A 242 -51.54 -8.68 31.60
C ASP A 242 -51.27 -7.33 32.27
N LYS A 243 -52.29 -6.76 32.94
CA LYS A 243 -52.22 -5.41 33.51
C LYS A 243 -51.28 -5.31 34.70
N ASP A 244 -51.20 -6.34 35.52
CA ASP A 244 -50.36 -6.34 36.72
C ASP A 244 -48.89 -6.42 36.32
N THR A 245 -48.55 -7.35 35.42
CA THR A 245 -47.22 -7.48 34.82
C THR A 245 -46.80 -6.17 34.14
N ARG A 246 -47.70 -5.57 33.36
CA ARG A 246 -47.43 -4.27 32.71
C ARG A 246 -47.09 -3.19 33.75
N SER A 247 -47.88 -3.08 34.82
CA SER A 247 -47.67 -2.11 35.90
C SER A 247 -46.35 -2.33 36.64
N SER A 248 -45.95 -3.59 36.84
CA SER A 248 -44.63 -3.94 37.40
C SER A 248 -43.49 -3.46 36.51
N ILE A 249 -43.58 -3.62 35.19
CA ILE A 249 -42.56 -3.14 34.25
C ILE A 249 -42.52 -1.61 34.18
N GLU A 250 -43.67 -0.94 34.15
CA GLU A 250 -43.72 0.53 34.21
C GLU A 250 -43.08 1.08 35.50
N THR A 251 -43.28 0.37 36.62
CA THR A 251 -42.65 0.71 37.91
C THR A 251 -41.13 0.47 37.84
N LEU A 252 -40.69 -0.64 37.26
CA LEU A 252 -39.27 -0.96 37.08
C LEU A 252 -38.58 0.12 36.23
N ILE A 253 -39.17 0.49 35.09
CA ILE A 253 -38.67 1.58 34.23
C ILE A 253 -38.57 2.88 35.01
N SER A 254 -39.63 3.24 35.76
CA SER A 254 -39.68 4.50 36.50
C SER A 254 -38.62 4.57 37.60
N ARG A 255 -38.32 3.44 38.26
CA ARG A 255 -37.36 3.39 39.38
C ARG A 255 -35.90 3.24 38.95
N ARG A 256 -35.61 2.41 37.93
CA ARG A 256 -34.23 2.09 37.55
C ARG A 256 -33.63 3.01 36.51
N VAL A 257 -34.46 3.56 35.62
CA VAL A 257 -33.98 4.32 34.46
C VAL A 257 -34.59 5.72 34.42
N GLY A 258 -35.89 5.81 34.66
CA GLY A 258 -36.69 7.02 34.45
C GLY A 258 -37.32 7.03 33.05
N LYS A 259 -38.63 7.33 32.99
CA LYS A 259 -39.38 7.34 31.73
C LYS A 259 -38.79 8.28 30.68
N GLU A 260 -38.35 9.46 31.11
CA GLU A 260 -37.72 10.46 30.22
C GLU A 260 -36.38 9.98 29.65
N VAL A 261 -35.59 9.23 30.42
CA VAL A 261 -34.30 8.70 29.94
C VAL A 261 -34.53 7.64 28.87
N VAL A 262 -35.52 6.75 29.05
CA VAL A 262 -35.89 5.76 28.02
C VAL A 262 -36.38 6.45 26.74
N LEU A 263 -37.20 7.50 26.86
CA LEU A 263 -37.68 8.26 25.71
C LEU A 263 -36.56 9.01 24.99
N SER A 264 -35.67 9.66 25.74
CA SER A 264 -34.49 10.34 25.20
C SER A 264 -33.55 9.36 24.48
N ALA A 265 -33.33 8.18 25.05
CA ALA A 265 -32.55 7.12 24.41
C ALA A 265 -33.18 6.68 23.09
N LEU A 266 -34.51 6.43 23.08
CA LEU A 266 -35.27 6.06 21.89
C LEU A 266 -35.16 7.13 20.79
N GLU A 267 -35.50 8.38 21.10
CA GLU A 267 -35.46 9.50 20.16
C GLU A 267 -34.04 9.76 19.64
N GLY A 268 -33.05 9.61 20.52
CA GLY A 268 -31.63 9.82 20.22
C GLY A 268 -31.09 8.83 19.19
N LEU A 269 -31.67 7.63 19.03
CA LEU A 269 -31.23 6.67 18.01
C LEU A 269 -31.21 7.29 16.61
N THR A 270 -32.24 8.06 16.29
CA THR A 270 -32.46 8.59 14.93
C THR A 270 -31.52 9.74 14.59
N ARG A 271 -30.84 10.29 15.61
CA ARG A 271 -29.84 11.35 15.49
C ARG A 271 -28.41 10.82 15.35
N THR A 272 -28.22 9.50 15.45
CA THR A 272 -26.91 8.86 15.33
C THR A 272 -26.43 8.79 13.89
N GLU A 273 -25.11 8.81 13.68
CA GLU A 273 -24.52 8.69 12.35
C GLU A 273 -24.82 7.33 11.72
N GLN A 274 -24.91 6.29 12.56
CA GLN A 274 -25.24 4.92 12.18
C GLN A 274 -26.65 4.86 11.58
N PHE A 275 -27.61 5.58 12.16
CA PHE A 275 -28.98 5.64 11.66
C PHE A 275 -29.05 6.35 10.31
N VAL A 276 -28.42 7.52 10.22
CA VAL A 276 -28.35 8.31 8.98
C VAL A 276 -27.73 7.49 7.85
N ARG A 277 -26.60 6.82 8.11
CA ARG A 277 -25.91 5.96 7.14
C ARG A 277 -26.77 4.78 6.70
N ALA A 278 -27.38 4.06 7.65
CA ALA A 278 -28.23 2.92 7.35
C ALA A 278 -29.47 3.30 6.54
N ALA A 279 -30.00 4.52 6.70
CA ALA A 279 -31.15 5.01 5.96
C ALA A 279 -30.84 5.39 4.50
N GLN A 280 -29.57 5.60 4.13
CA GLN A 280 -29.19 6.08 2.79
C GLN A 280 -29.21 4.98 1.72
N LYS A 281 -28.75 3.77 2.06
CA LYS A 281 -28.59 2.67 1.10
C LYS A 281 -28.92 1.34 1.73
N GLN A 282 -29.62 0.49 0.97
CA GLN A 282 -29.92 -0.88 1.37
C GLN A 282 -28.73 -1.83 1.23
N GLN A 283 -27.83 -1.55 0.28
CA GLN A 283 -26.61 -2.34 0.09
C GLN A 283 -25.61 -2.07 1.23
N PRO A 284 -25.08 -3.12 1.90
CA PRO A 284 -24.05 -3.01 2.92
C PRO A 284 -22.80 -2.28 2.38
N SER A 285 -22.23 -1.35 3.17
CA SER A 285 -21.07 -0.55 2.77
C SER A 285 -19.80 -1.37 2.59
N GLU A 286 -19.15 -1.24 1.43
CA GLU A 286 -17.93 -1.98 1.06
C GLU A 286 -16.64 -1.46 1.73
N SER A 287 -16.63 -0.22 2.21
CA SER A 287 -15.39 0.48 2.57
C SER A 287 -14.83 0.18 3.96
N ASN A 288 -15.66 -0.15 4.95
CA ASN A 288 -15.19 -0.39 6.33
C ASN A 288 -16.14 -1.32 7.09
N LYS A 289 -15.58 -2.39 7.69
CA LYS A 289 -16.30 -3.35 8.54
C LYS A 289 -17.05 -2.69 9.69
N ASN A 290 -16.50 -1.62 10.26
CA ASN A 290 -17.07 -0.89 11.39
C ASN A 290 -18.25 -0.01 10.96
N ASN A 291 -18.49 0.18 9.65
CA ASN A 291 -19.61 0.98 9.18
C ASN A 291 -20.94 0.23 9.18
N LEU A 292 -20.93 -1.10 9.29
CA LEU A 292 -22.13 -1.93 9.40
C LEU A 292 -22.57 -2.00 10.86
N PHE A 293 -23.57 -1.21 11.21
CA PHE A 293 -24.06 -1.12 12.59
C PHE A 293 -25.58 -1.28 12.66
N LEU A 294 -26.33 -0.47 11.91
CA LEU A 294 -27.78 -0.58 11.76
C LEU A 294 -28.14 -1.07 10.35
N ASP A 295 -29.19 -1.88 10.24
CA ASP A 295 -29.73 -2.36 8.96
C ASP A 295 -30.77 -1.39 8.38
N PHE A 296 -30.82 -1.30 7.05
CA PHE A 296 -31.73 -0.42 6.31
C PHE A 296 -33.23 -0.71 6.59
N ASN A 297 -33.64 -1.97 6.62
CA ASN A 297 -35.04 -2.33 6.86
C ASN A 297 -35.39 -2.20 8.35
N PHE A 298 -34.42 -2.46 9.24
CA PHE A 298 -34.58 -2.17 10.66
C PHE A 298 -34.84 -0.68 10.91
N VAL A 299 -34.06 0.25 10.33
CA VAL A 299 -34.27 1.69 10.58
C VAL A 299 -35.61 2.18 10.02
N LYS A 300 -36.10 1.59 8.93
CA LYS A 300 -37.48 1.83 8.43
C LYS A 300 -38.55 1.36 9.42
N LEU A 301 -38.39 0.15 9.97
CA LEU A 301 -39.30 -0.39 10.99
C LEU A 301 -39.26 0.45 12.28
N PHE A 302 -38.06 0.84 12.70
CA PHE A 302 -37.89 1.70 13.87
C PHE A 302 -38.69 3.00 13.67
N LYS A 303 -38.56 3.65 12.52
CA LYS A 303 -39.27 4.91 12.21
C LYS A 303 -40.79 4.76 12.20
N SER A 304 -41.33 3.63 11.74
CA SER A 304 -42.77 3.40 11.77
C SER A 304 -43.30 3.14 13.18
N LEU A 305 -42.45 2.67 14.10
CA LEU A 305 -42.83 2.29 15.46
C LEU A 305 -42.47 3.32 16.54
N GLU A 306 -41.49 4.20 16.29
CA GLU A 306 -40.92 5.16 17.26
C GLU A 306 -42.00 5.89 18.07
N GLY A 307 -42.95 6.54 17.38
CA GLY A 307 -44.03 7.27 18.06
C GLY A 307 -45.05 6.38 18.77
N THR A 308 -45.31 5.17 18.27
CA THR A 308 -46.20 4.21 18.92
C THR A 308 -45.60 3.65 20.20
N LEU A 309 -44.29 3.43 20.20
CA LEU A 309 -43.53 2.95 21.36
C LEU A 309 -43.38 4.07 22.41
N ALA A 310 -43.08 5.30 22.00
CA ALA A 310 -42.99 6.44 22.91
C ALA A 310 -44.31 6.69 23.68
N LYS A 311 -45.46 6.52 23.01
CA LYS A 311 -46.79 6.62 23.65
C LYS A 311 -47.04 5.60 24.77
N GLN A 312 -46.26 4.51 24.84
CA GLN A 312 -46.37 3.54 25.94
C GLN A 312 -45.98 4.14 27.30
N LEU A 313 -45.09 5.14 27.31
CA LEU A 313 -44.68 5.84 28.54
C LEU A 313 -45.34 7.21 28.70
N LYS A 314 -45.80 7.82 27.60
CA LYS A 314 -46.54 9.10 27.56
C LYS A 314 -47.85 8.98 26.77
N PRO A 315 -48.93 8.42 27.35
CA PRO A 315 -50.19 8.23 26.64
C PRO A 315 -50.91 9.53 26.26
N ASN A 316 -50.69 10.63 27.02
CA ASN A 316 -51.33 11.94 26.81
C ASN A 316 -50.35 13.04 26.34
N GLY A 317 -49.09 12.70 26.09
CA GLY A 317 -48.09 13.65 25.61
C GLY A 317 -48.17 13.80 24.10
N GLU A 318 -48.08 15.03 23.60
CA GLU A 318 -47.73 15.25 22.20
C GLU A 318 -46.32 14.65 21.99
N PHE A 319 -46.26 13.54 21.25
CA PHE A 319 -44.99 13.02 20.78
C PHE A 319 -44.50 13.98 19.70
N ASN A 320 -43.57 14.85 20.05
CA ASN A 320 -42.72 15.54 19.08
C ASN A 320 -41.79 14.50 18.46
N GLY A 321 -42.37 13.61 17.65
CA GLY A 321 -41.57 12.74 16.83
C GLY A 321 -40.55 13.58 16.08
N THR A 322 -39.38 13.00 15.87
CA THR A 322 -38.38 13.54 14.97
C THR A 322 -39.04 13.68 13.61
N SER A 323 -39.68 14.84 13.38
CA SER A 323 -40.27 15.23 12.12
C SER A 323 -39.20 15.05 11.07
N ASN A 324 -39.59 14.80 9.82
CA ASN A 324 -38.62 14.77 8.71
C ASN A 324 -37.64 15.97 8.78
N ASP A 325 -38.07 17.09 9.34
CA ASP A 325 -37.25 18.26 9.69
C ASP A 325 -36.02 17.99 10.56
N SER A 326 -36.06 17.15 11.60
CA SER A 326 -34.86 16.89 12.43
C SER A 326 -33.85 15.98 11.72
N ILE A 327 -34.34 15.06 10.89
CA ILE A 327 -33.52 14.23 10.02
C ILE A 327 -32.91 15.08 8.89
N VAL A 328 -33.71 15.98 8.32
CA VAL A 328 -33.24 16.97 7.34
C VAL A 328 -32.23 17.92 7.98
N GLN A 329 -32.39 18.26 9.26
CA GLN A 329 -31.44 19.11 9.99
C GLN A 329 -30.13 18.37 10.25
N SER A 330 -30.17 17.09 10.64
CA SER A 330 -28.95 16.28 10.77
C SER A 330 -28.26 16.05 9.43
N PHE A 331 -29.01 15.86 8.34
CA PHE A 331 -28.47 15.85 6.98
C PHE A 331 -27.83 17.19 6.60
N LYS A 332 -28.47 18.33 6.91
CA LYS A 332 -27.90 19.67 6.68
C LYS A 332 -26.62 19.89 7.47
N GLU A 333 -26.56 19.47 8.72
CA GLU A 333 -25.34 19.58 9.55
C GLU A 333 -24.22 18.68 9.02
N LEU A 334 -24.55 17.46 8.59
CA LEU A 334 -23.60 16.55 7.98
C LEU A 334 -23.05 17.10 6.66
N ILE A 335 -23.92 17.62 5.79
CA ILE A 335 -23.51 18.28 4.53
C ILE A 335 -22.62 19.49 4.85
N LYS A 336 -22.98 20.30 5.84
CA LYS A 336 -22.19 21.47 6.22
C LYS A 336 -20.80 21.10 6.78
N ARG A 337 -20.68 20.01 7.53
CA ARG A 337 -19.37 19.47 7.94
C ARG A 337 -18.58 18.95 6.74
N GLN A 338 -19.21 18.16 5.88
CA GLN A 338 -18.56 17.62 4.68
C GLN A 338 -18.09 18.73 3.74
N ASP A 339 -18.87 19.79 3.55
CA ASP A 339 -18.48 20.97 2.79
C ASP A 339 -17.29 21.71 3.44
N GLY A 340 -17.25 21.75 4.78
CA GLY A 340 -16.11 22.24 5.56
C GLY A 340 -14.84 21.42 5.31
N ASP A 341 -14.93 20.09 5.45
CA ASP A 341 -13.82 19.17 5.23
C ASP A 341 -13.34 19.21 3.77
N ILE A 342 -14.26 19.29 2.79
CA ILE A 342 -13.91 19.46 1.38
C ILE A 342 -13.17 20.77 1.16
N THR A 343 -13.58 21.85 1.83
CA THR A 343 -12.90 23.15 1.72
C THR A 343 -11.51 23.10 2.33
N GLN A 344 -11.36 22.47 3.50
CA GLN A 344 -10.07 22.28 4.16
C GLN A 344 -9.14 21.40 3.32
N LEU A 345 -9.61 20.25 2.86
CA LEU A 345 -8.85 19.34 1.99
C LEU A 345 -8.45 20.05 0.70
N LYS A 346 -9.32 20.86 0.08
CA LYS A 346 -8.95 21.67 -1.09
C LYS A 346 -7.86 22.70 -0.77
N GLN A 347 -7.89 23.34 0.39
CA GLN A 347 -6.84 24.26 0.82
C GLN A 347 -5.51 23.53 1.09
N GLU A 348 -5.53 22.39 1.76
CA GLU A 348 -4.36 21.56 2.00
C GLU A 348 -3.76 21.02 0.70
N ASN A 349 -4.61 20.57 -0.23
CA ASN A 349 -4.15 20.11 -1.55
C ASN A 349 -3.52 21.25 -2.36
N LYS A 350 -4.10 22.46 -2.29
CA LYS A 350 -3.50 23.66 -2.91
C LYS A 350 -2.15 24.02 -2.27
N LYS A 351 -2.03 23.89 -0.94
CA LYS A 351 -0.77 24.14 -0.23
C LYS A 351 0.30 23.12 -0.60
N MET A 352 -0.03 21.82 -0.56
CA MET A 352 0.89 20.75 -0.94
C MET A 352 1.30 20.84 -2.41
N SER A 353 0.37 21.16 -3.32
CA SER A 353 0.69 21.39 -4.74
C SER A 353 1.70 22.52 -4.91
N GLY A 354 1.53 23.62 -4.17
CA GLY A 354 2.50 24.73 -4.19
C GLY A 354 3.87 24.36 -3.58
N GLU A 355 3.89 23.54 -2.53
CA GLU A 355 5.15 23.03 -1.95
C GLU A 355 5.88 22.10 -2.94
N ILE A 356 5.15 21.23 -3.65
CA ILE A 356 5.69 20.36 -4.69
C ILE A 356 6.28 21.19 -5.84
N GLU A 357 5.55 22.19 -6.34
CA GLU A 357 6.05 23.09 -7.39
C GLU A 357 7.34 23.80 -6.95
N LYS A 358 7.38 24.30 -5.71
CA LYS A 358 8.56 24.97 -5.15
C LYS A 358 9.76 24.03 -5.04
N LEU A 359 9.58 22.83 -4.47
CA LEU A 359 10.66 21.85 -4.32
C LEU A 359 11.16 21.35 -5.68
N THR A 360 10.27 21.21 -6.66
CA THR A 360 10.64 20.83 -8.04
C THR A 360 11.49 21.91 -8.70
N ALA A 361 11.13 23.19 -8.55
CA ALA A 361 11.92 24.31 -9.06
C ALA A 361 13.29 24.42 -8.36
N GLU A 362 13.35 24.21 -7.04
CA GLU A 362 14.61 24.18 -6.30
C GLU A 362 15.53 23.02 -6.75
N ALA A 363 14.96 21.85 -7.02
CA ALA A 363 15.71 20.71 -7.53
C ALA A 363 16.27 20.97 -8.95
N GLN A 364 15.46 21.54 -9.84
CA GLN A 364 15.88 21.93 -11.20
C GLN A 364 17.00 22.98 -11.17
N ASN A 365 16.89 24.00 -10.29
CA ASN A 365 17.95 25.01 -10.16
C ASN A 365 19.26 24.41 -9.64
N LYS A 366 19.21 23.51 -8.65
CA LYS A 366 20.42 22.84 -8.15
C LYS A 366 21.09 21.97 -9.21
N GLU A 367 20.30 21.33 -10.07
CA GLU A 367 20.86 20.52 -11.16
C GLU A 367 21.51 21.41 -12.23
N ALA A 368 20.87 22.51 -12.60
CA ALA A 368 21.45 23.50 -13.51
C ALA A 368 22.75 24.12 -12.94
N GLU A 369 22.79 24.42 -11.64
CA GLU A 369 24.00 24.91 -10.97
C GLU A 369 25.14 23.89 -11.03
N ARG A 370 24.86 22.60 -10.82
CA ARG A 370 25.85 21.53 -10.96
C ARG A 370 26.35 21.39 -12.38
N GLU A 371 25.46 21.46 -13.37
CA GLU A 371 25.84 21.36 -14.78
C GLU A 371 26.74 22.54 -15.21
N VAL A 372 26.40 23.76 -14.77
CA VAL A 372 27.24 24.95 -15.02
C VAL A 372 28.61 24.80 -14.39
N GLU A 373 28.70 24.31 -13.16
CA GLU A 373 29.99 24.10 -12.48
C GLU A 373 30.84 23.02 -13.19
N GLN A 374 30.22 21.91 -13.61
CA GLN A 374 30.91 20.88 -14.39
C GLN A 374 31.42 21.42 -15.73
N LEU A 375 30.64 22.25 -16.42
CA LEU A 375 31.06 22.88 -17.68
C LEU A 375 32.21 23.88 -17.48
N ARG A 376 32.24 24.61 -16.35
CA ARG A 376 33.35 25.49 -15.99
C ARG A 376 34.65 24.73 -15.80
N VAL A 377 34.61 23.64 -15.03
CA VAL A 377 35.79 22.78 -14.81
C VAL A 377 36.33 22.24 -16.14
N LYS A 378 35.45 21.73 -17.01
CA LYS A 378 35.86 21.24 -18.34
C LYS A 378 36.46 22.34 -19.22
N LEU A 379 35.96 23.56 -19.13
CA LEU A 379 36.49 24.70 -19.88
C LEU A 379 37.90 25.07 -19.41
N ASP A 380 38.14 25.08 -18.10
CA ASP A 380 39.45 25.34 -17.51
C ASP A 380 40.46 24.24 -17.90
N GLU A 381 40.05 22.97 -17.87
CA GLU A 381 40.86 21.84 -18.35
C GLU A 381 41.22 21.98 -19.83
N ALA A 382 40.26 22.37 -20.68
CA ALA A 382 40.50 22.58 -22.11
C ALA A 382 41.46 23.76 -22.37
N ALA A 383 41.34 24.84 -21.59
CA ALA A 383 42.25 25.99 -21.67
C ALA A 383 43.68 25.62 -21.25
N ALA A 384 43.83 24.83 -20.18
CA ALA A 384 45.12 24.30 -19.73
C ALA A 384 45.75 23.39 -20.80
N PHE A 385 44.97 22.48 -21.39
CA PHE A 385 45.44 21.59 -22.46
C PHE A 385 45.86 22.35 -23.72
N ARG A 386 45.11 23.39 -24.12
CA ARG A 386 45.47 24.26 -25.24
C ARG A 386 46.81 24.96 -25.00
N THR A 387 47.01 25.50 -23.79
CA THR A 387 48.25 26.17 -23.40
C THR A 387 49.43 25.19 -23.46
N GLN A 388 49.25 23.97 -22.95
CA GLN A 388 50.28 22.92 -23.02
C GLN A 388 50.62 22.55 -24.48
N THR A 389 49.61 22.48 -25.35
CA THR A 389 49.80 22.18 -26.77
C THR A 389 50.57 23.28 -27.49
N GLU A 390 50.31 24.56 -27.19
CA GLU A 390 51.07 25.70 -27.73
C GLU A 390 52.53 25.67 -27.31
N VAL A 391 52.81 25.34 -26.05
CA VAL A 391 54.19 25.18 -25.54
C VAL A 391 54.91 24.05 -26.29
N LEU A 392 54.26 22.89 -26.44
CA LEU A 392 54.85 21.74 -27.12
C LEU A 392 55.12 22.03 -28.60
N ASN A 393 54.20 22.72 -29.29
CA ASN A 393 54.39 23.14 -30.68
C ASN A 393 55.57 24.13 -30.82
N SER A 394 55.73 25.04 -29.86
CA SER A 394 56.87 25.98 -29.85
C SER A 394 58.20 25.24 -29.67
N GLN A 395 58.25 24.26 -28.76
CA GLN A 395 59.43 23.40 -28.57
C GLN A 395 59.76 22.58 -29.83
N LEU A 396 58.74 22.05 -30.52
CA LEU A 396 58.93 21.32 -31.77
C LEU A 396 59.50 22.22 -32.88
N ALA A 397 59.01 23.45 -32.99
CA ALA A 397 59.54 24.42 -33.96
C ALA A 397 61.02 24.78 -33.67
N GLU A 398 61.38 24.95 -32.40
CA GLU A 398 62.77 25.18 -31.96
C GLU A 398 63.66 23.97 -32.31
N ALA A 399 63.19 22.75 -32.04
CA ALA A 399 63.93 21.52 -32.36
C ALA A 399 64.12 21.35 -33.87
N GLN A 400 63.11 21.68 -34.69
CA GLN A 400 63.23 21.67 -36.15
C GLN A 400 64.24 22.71 -36.64
N ARG A 401 64.24 23.92 -36.07
CA ARG A 401 65.21 24.97 -36.40
C ARG A 401 66.64 24.54 -36.07
N LEU A 402 66.87 23.97 -34.89
CA LEU A 402 68.17 23.46 -34.49
C LEU A 402 68.63 22.34 -35.43
N THR A 403 67.72 21.43 -35.78
CA THR A 403 67.99 20.35 -36.75
C THR A 403 68.44 20.91 -38.10
N GLN A 404 67.78 21.95 -38.62
CA GLN A 404 68.17 22.59 -39.88
C GLN A 404 69.55 23.25 -39.81
N GLN A 405 69.88 23.93 -38.71
CA GLN A 405 71.21 24.51 -38.49
C GLN A 405 72.30 23.44 -38.50
N TRP A 406 72.05 22.31 -37.84
CA TRP A 406 72.95 21.16 -37.85
C TRP A 406 73.15 20.58 -39.24
N TYR A 407 72.09 20.42 -40.03
CA TYR A 407 72.23 19.96 -41.43
C TYR A 407 73.07 20.93 -42.28
N ALA A 408 72.89 22.25 -42.10
CA ALA A 408 73.69 23.24 -42.80
C ALA A 408 75.18 23.20 -42.39
N GLU A 409 75.46 23.04 -41.10
CA GLU A 409 76.82 22.89 -40.57
C GLU A 409 77.49 21.60 -41.10
N ALA A 410 76.76 20.48 -41.07
CA ALA A 410 77.24 19.19 -41.59
C ALA A 410 77.57 19.26 -43.09
N GLU A 411 76.74 19.92 -43.90
CA GLU A 411 77.02 20.09 -45.33
C GLU A 411 78.25 21.00 -45.55
N ARG A 412 78.46 22.01 -44.70
CA ARG A 412 79.66 22.85 -44.73
C ARG A 412 80.93 22.05 -44.41
N TYR A 413 80.89 21.21 -43.38
CA TYR A 413 82.00 20.30 -43.06
C TYR A 413 82.29 19.32 -44.21
N LYS A 414 81.25 18.78 -44.84
CA LYS A 414 81.38 17.90 -46.01
C LYS A 414 82.05 18.63 -47.19
N GLN A 415 81.67 19.87 -47.47
CA GLN A 415 82.33 20.69 -48.49
C GLN A 415 83.79 20.97 -48.16
N TRP A 416 84.11 21.29 -46.90
CA TRP A 416 85.51 21.46 -46.45
C TRP A 416 86.33 20.18 -46.62
N ALA A 417 85.79 19.02 -46.25
CA ALA A 417 86.46 17.75 -46.47
C ALA A 417 86.75 17.48 -47.95
N GLN A 418 85.79 17.78 -48.84
CA GLN A 418 85.96 17.64 -50.30
C GLN A 418 87.02 18.60 -50.87
N GLN A 419 87.01 19.87 -50.43
CA GLN A 419 88.02 20.85 -50.84
C GLN A 419 89.41 20.45 -50.37
N TRP A 420 89.53 19.94 -49.14
CA TRP A 420 90.78 19.45 -48.59
C TRP A 420 91.30 18.22 -49.34
N GLN A 421 90.41 17.27 -49.69
CA GLN A 421 90.74 16.12 -50.51
C GLN A 421 91.25 16.53 -51.91
N ASN A 422 90.62 17.53 -52.54
CA ASN A 422 91.09 18.08 -53.82
C ASN A 422 92.45 18.79 -53.69
N TYR A 423 92.66 19.56 -52.62
CA TYR A 423 93.95 20.22 -52.34
C TYR A 423 95.09 19.19 -52.21
N GLN A 424 94.84 18.08 -51.48
CA GLN A 424 95.76 16.94 -51.37
C GLN A 424 96.10 16.32 -52.73
N LEU A 425 95.10 16.08 -53.59
CA LEU A 425 95.29 15.54 -54.94
C LEU A 425 96.15 16.45 -55.84
N THR A 426 96.08 17.78 -55.67
CA THR A 426 96.87 18.74 -56.47
C THR A 426 98.33 18.90 -56.04
N GLN A 427 98.73 18.45 -54.84
CA GLN A 427 100.08 18.66 -54.30
C GLN A 427 101.05 17.48 -54.54
N LEU A 428 100.69 16.49 -55.36
CA LEU A 428 101.51 15.29 -55.59
C LEU A 428 102.29 15.33 -56.92
N PRO A 429 103.52 15.88 -56.90
CA PRO A 429 104.66 15.27 -57.58
C PRO A 429 105.82 15.03 -56.60
N ASN A 430 106.01 13.76 -56.21
CA ASN A 430 107.20 13.14 -55.60
C ASN A 430 108.11 13.98 -54.67
N ALA A 431 108.16 13.61 -53.38
CA ALA A 431 109.41 13.27 -52.68
C ALA A 431 109.10 12.56 -51.34
N ALA A 432 109.74 11.42 -51.13
CA ALA A 432 109.62 10.56 -49.96
C ALA A 432 110.25 11.21 -48.69
N GLU A 433 109.81 10.71 -47.54
CA GLU A 433 110.28 10.93 -46.15
C GLU A 433 109.78 12.15 -45.34
N VAL A 434 109.46 13.31 -45.91
CA VAL A 434 108.84 14.41 -45.11
C VAL A 434 107.31 14.30 -45.06
N GLY A 435 106.71 13.73 -46.11
CA GLY A 435 105.26 13.54 -46.20
C GLY A 435 104.70 12.51 -45.21
N VAL A 436 105.46 11.46 -44.87
CA VAL A 436 104.94 10.35 -44.04
C VAL A 436 104.69 10.78 -42.60
N THR A 437 105.57 11.59 -42.00
CA THR A 437 105.44 12.05 -40.61
C THR A 437 104.33 13.09 -40.47
N GLN A 438 104.21 14.01 -41.44
CA GLN A 438 103.08 14.95 -41.50
C GLN A 438 101.75 14.24 -41.77
N LEU A 439 101.73 13.23 -42.64
CA LEU A 439 100.55 12.41 -42.90
C LEU A 439 100.17 11.58 -41.66
N GLN A 440 101.11 11.04 -40.89
CA GLN A 440 100.81 10.31 -39.65
C GLN A 440 100.22 11.23 -38.57
N GLN A 441 100.76 12.44 -38.42
CA GLN A 441 100.23 13.41 -37.47
C GLN A 441 98.83 13.91 -37.88
N GLN A 442 98.60 14.08 -39.19
CA GLN A 442 97.28 14.43 -39.73
C GLN A 442 96.26 13.29 -39.68
N VAL A 443 96.69 12.04 -39.85
CA VAL A 443 95.81 10.87 -39.68
C VAL A 443 95.35 10.78 -38.22
N ALA A 444 96.24 11.01 -37.25
CA ALA A 444 95.86 11.04 -35.84
C ALA A 444 94.85 12.16 -35.51
N GLU A 445 95.02 13.36 -36.07
CA GLU A 445 94.03 14.45 -35.91
C GLU A 445 92.69 14.13 -36.58
N LEU A 446 92.71 13.55 -37.78
CA LEU A 446 91.49 13.12 -38.47
C LEU A 446 90.78 11.97 -37.74
N GLU A 447 91.51 11.02 -37.19
CA GLU A 447 90.96 9.93 -36.36
C GLU A 447 90.34 10.48 -35.07
N GLN A 448 90.97 11.46 -34.43
CA GLN A 448 90.40 12.13 -33.26
C GLN A 448 89.12 12.89 -33.59
N GLN A 449 89.09 13.62 -34.72
CA GLN A 449 87.90 14.32 -35.18
C GLN A 449 86.77 13.36 -35.59
N LEU A 450 87.11 12.25 -36.25
CA LEU A 450 86.15 11.17 -36.54
C LEU A 450 85.57 10.61 -35.23
N GLY A 451 86.42 10.40 -34.22
CA GLY A 451 86.00 9.92 -32.90
C GLY A 451 84.98 10.85 -32.23
N TYR A 452 85.22 12.16 -32.25
CA TYR A 452 84.24 13.14 -31.74
C TYR A 452 82.95 13.17 -32.58
N GLY A 453 83.06 13.06 -33.91
CA GLY A 453 81.90 12.98 -34.80
C GLY A 453 81.04 11.73 -34.53
N TYR A 454 81.66 10.57 -34.32
CA TYR A 454 80.96 9.34 -33.98
C TYR A 454 80.28 9.42 -32.60
N GLN A 455 80.96 9.95 -31.58
CA GLN A 455 80.34 10.15 -30.26
C GLN A 455 79.14 11.11 -30.31
N ALA A 456 79.25 12.20 -31.08
CA ALA A 456 78.15 13.14 -31.25
C ALA A 456 76.96 12.50 -31.99
N PHE A 457 77.24 11.73 -33.05
CA PHE A 457 76.21 10.99 -33.80
C PHE A 457 75.51 9.94 -32.91
N GLU A 458 76.26 9.23 -32.07
CA GLU A 458 75.71 8.20 -31.18
C GLU A 458 74.83 8.81 -30.07
N GLN A 459 75.25 9.92 -29.44
CA GLN A 459 74.41 10.65 -28.49
C GLN A 459 73.14 11.21 -29.13
N GLN A 460 73.24 11.72 -30.35
CA GLN A 460 72.08 12.24 -31.09
C GLN A 460 71.10 11.12 -31.46
N SER A 461 71.60 9.97 -31.91
CA SER A 461 70.80 8.79 -32.22
C SER A 461 69.98 8.34 -31.00
N GLN A 462 70.59 8.32 -29.81
CA GLN A 462 69.90 7.99 -28.56
C GLN A 462 68.80 9.01 -28.21
N THR A 463 69.05 10.30 -28.45
CA THR A 463 68.08 11.37 -28.19
C THR A 463 66.88 11.30 -29.15
N ILE A 464 67.13 11.01 -30.44
CA ILE A 464 66.08 10.79 -31.43
C ILE A 464 65.23 9.56 -31.07
N LEU A 465 65.86 8.45 -30.65
CA LEU A 465 65.15 7.26 -30.19
C LEU A 465 64.25 7.56 -28.98
N HIS A 466 64.73 8.36 -28.03
CA HIS A 466 63.95 8.77 -26.86
C HIS A 466 62.70 9.57 -27.24
N TYR A 467 62.85 10.63 -28.05
CA TYR A 467 61.71 11.43 -28.51
C TYR A 467 60.75 10.67 -29.44
N THR A 468 61.25 9.68 -30.18
CA THR A 468 60.40 8.81 -31.02
C THR A 468 59.54 7.89 -30.16
N ALA A 469 60.10 7.34 -29.08
CA ALA A 469 59.35 6.51 -28.13
C ALA A 469 58.30 7.33 -27.36
N GLU A 470 58.64 8.55 -26.93
CA GLU A 470 57.71 9.43 -26.23
C GLU A 470 56.54 9.88 -27.14
N ASN A 471 56.82 10.22 -28.40
CA ASN A 471 55.78 10.53 -29.39
C ASN A 471 54.85 9.34 -29.67
N ALA A 472 55.37 8.11 -29.68
CA ALA A 472 54.53 6.91 -29.85
C ALA A 472 53.57 6.74 -28.67
N GLN A 473 54.04 6.96 -27.43
CA GLN A 473 53.20 6.89 -26.23
C GLN A 473 52.14 7.98 -26.20
N LEU A 474 52.48 9.21 -26.58
CA LEU A 474 51.52 10.31 -26.66
C LEU A 474 50.42 10.04 -27.70
N ARG A 475 50.78 9.50 -28.88
CA ARG A 475 49.79 9.11 -29.91
C ARG A 475 48.84 8.02 -29.41
N GLU A 476 49.34 7.04 -28.67
CA GLU A 476 48.50 5.99 -28.09
C GLU A 476 47.51 6.55 -27.06
N ARG A 477 47.96 7.51 -26.23
CA ARG A 477 47.09 8.17 -25.24
C ARG A 477 46.00 9.02 -25.89
N VAL A 478 46.32 9.75 -26.95
CA VAL A 478 45.34 10.54 -27.71
C VAL A 478 44.30 9.61 -28.36
N ALA A 479 44.73 8.52 -28.99
CA ALA A 479 43.81 7.55 -29.59
C ALA A 479 42.84 6.93 -28.56
N LYS A 480 43.32 6.63 -27.34
CA LYS A 480 42.47 6.14 -26.25
C LYS A 480 41.46 7.20 -25.79
N ALA A 481 41.87 8.46 -25.67
CA ALA A 481 40.97 9.55 -25.28
C ALA A 481 39.89 9.83 -26.33
N GLU A 482 40.25 9.83 -27.62
CA GLU A 482 39.29 9.99 -28.72
C GLU A 482 38.28 8.85 -28.79
N ALA A 483 38.71 7.60 -28.56
CA ALA A 483 37.81 6.45 -28.50
C ALA A 483 36.78 6.58 -27.36
N SER A 484 37.21 6.95 -26.16
CA SER A 484 36.32 7.18 -25.01
C SER A 484 35.34 8.33 -25.25
N LEU A 485 35.78 9.40 -25.93
CA LEU A 485 34.93 10.55 -26.23
C LEU A 485 33.89 10.22 -27.32
N SER A 486 34.26 9.40 -28.31
CA SER A 486 33.32 8.86 -29.29
C SER A 486 32.28 7.94 -28.65
N GLU A 487 32.69 7.09 -27.69
CA GLU A 487 31.77 6.22 -26.96
C GLU A 487 30.78 7.04 -26.12
N ALA A 488 31.27 8.06 -25.39
CA ALA A 488 30.44 8.95 -24.60
C ALA A 488 29.43 9.74 -25.46
N ASN A 489 29.85 10.26 -26.61
CA ASN A 489 28.96 10.96 -27.55
C ASN A 489 27.91 10.03 -28.16
N SER A 490 28.24 8.75 -28.41
CA SER A 490 27.25 7.77 -28.88
C SER A 490 26.16 7.50 -27.84
N LYS A 491 26.55 7.42 -26.55
CA LYS A 491 25.62 7.24 -25.42
C LYS A 491 24.71 8.46 -25.24
N LEU A 492 25.26 9.67 -25.42
CA LEU A 492 24.50 10.93 -25.35
C LEU A 492 23.50 11.07 -26.51
N ALA A 493 23.86 10.63 -27.71
CA ALA A 493 22.95 10.64 -28.87
C ALA A 493 21.78 9.65 -28.72
N THR A 494 22.00 8.51 -28.07
CA THR A 494 20.93 7.54 -27.76
C THR A 494 19.95 8.04 -26.69
N VAL A 495 20.41 8.87 -25.75
CA VAL A 495 19.55 9.45 -24.69
C VAL A 495 18.70 10.62 -25.22
N ASN A 496 19.21 11.37 -26.20
CA ASN A 496 18.54 12.59 -26.70
C ASN A 496 17.50 12.37 -27.84
N ASN A 497 17.30 11.11 -28.28
CA ASN A 497 16.43 10.77 -29.41
C ASN A 497 15.19 9.91 -29.04
N GLN A 498 14.82 9.84 -27.77
CA GLN A 498 13.49 9.34 -27.40
C GLN A 498 12.46 10.49 -27.47
N PRO A 499 11.47 10.43 -28.39
CA PRO A 499 10.40 11.41 -28.43
C PRO A 499 9.51 11.22 -27.20
N VAL A 500 9.32 12.31 -26.44
CA VAL A 500 8.28 12.42 -25.42
C VAL A 500 6.92 12.38 -26.12
N SER A 501 6.22 11.25 -26.00
CA SER A 501 4.83 11.09 -26.42
C SER A 501 3.93 11.00 -25.19
N ASN A 502 3.06 12.01 -25.03
CA ASN A 502 1.93 11.99 -24.12
C ASN A 502 0.95 10.87 -24.49
N GLY A 503 0.63 9.98 -23.54
CA GLY A 503 -0.62 9.21 -23.54
C GLY A 503 -0.50 7.73 -23.15
N ALA A 504 -1.27 7.37 -22.11
CA ALA A 504 -1.62 6.03 -21.59
C ALA A 504 -0.58 5.33 -20.70
N VAL A 505 -0.91 5.29 -19.39
CA VAL A 505 -0.20 4.54 -18.36
C VAL A 505 -0.60 3.07 -18.46
N GLU A 506 0.27 2.25 -19.05
CA GLU A 506 0.30 0.81 -18.85
C GLU A 506 1.53 0.44 -17.99
N ASN A 507 1.27 -0.30 -16.92
CA ASN A 507 2.25 -0.77 -15.94
C ASN A 507 3.27 -1.72 -16.58
N VAL A 508 4.45 -1.24 -16.98
CA VAL A 508 5.57 -2.09 -17.43
C VAL A 508 6.86 -1.92 -16.59
N ASP A 509 6.97 -0.93 -15.69
CA ASP A 509 8.27 -0.57 -15.09
C ASP A 509 8.64 -1.22 -13.73
N GLN A 510 7.91 -2.23 -13.24
CA GLN A 510 8.31 -2.84 -11.95
C GLN A 510 9.48 -3.84 -12.09
N LYS A 511 9.63 -4.49 -13.24
CA LYS A 511 10.55 -5.64 -13.39
C LYS A 511 11.99 -5.24 -13.71
N THR A 512 12.17 -4.13 -14.44
CA THR A 512 13.49 -3.54 -14.75
C THR A 512 14.11 -2.85 -13.54
N SER A 513 13.29 -2.18 -12.72
CA SER A 513 13.76 -1.54 -11.49
C SER A 513 14.25 -2.56 -10.45
N ASP A 514 13.63 -3.75 -10.37
CA ASP A 514 14.07 -4.81 -9.46
C ASP A 514 15.40 -5.45 -9.91
N ASP A 515 15.63 -5.61 -11.22
CA ASP A 515 16.89 -6.11 -11.78
C ASP A 515 18.04 -5.09 -11.60
N GLU A 516 17.78 -3.80 -11.77
CA GLU A 516 18.75 -2.74 -11.48
C GLU A 516 19.07 -2.65 -9.99
N LEU A 517 18.06 -2.82 -9.11
CA LEU A 517 18.26 -2.85 -7.67
C LEU A 517 19.09 -4.07 -7.22
N ALA A 518 18.90 -5.23 -7.88
CA ALA A 518 19.70 -6.42 -7.62
C ALA A 518 21.16 -6.24 -8.05
N LYS A 519 21.39 -5.60 -9.20
CA LYS A 519 22.74 -5.33 -9.71
C LYS A 519 23.49 -4.30 -8.85
N LEU A 520 22.79 -3.24 -8.41
CA LEU A 520 23.32 -2.25 -7.48
C LEU A 520 23.68 -2.87 -6.12
N LYS A 521 22.89 -3.82 -5.61
CA LYS A 521 23.23 -4.56 -4.39
C LYS A 521 24.48 -5.41 -4.56
N GLN A 522 24.65 -6.07 -5.71
CA GLN A 522 25.85 -6.84 -6.01
C GLN A 522 27.09 -5.95 -6.11
N GLU A 523 27.01 -4.80 -6.79
CA GLU A 523 28.11 -3.83 -6.88
C GLU A 523 28.47 -3.23 -5.51
N GLN A 524 27.48 -3.02 -4.64
CA GLN A 524 27.71 -2.55 -3.27
C GLN A 524 28.44 -3.60 -2.41
N GLU A 525 28.14 -4.89 -2.60
CA GLU A 525 28.76 -6.00 -1.88
C GLU A 525 30.21 -6.25 -2.36
N GLU A 526 30.48 -6.09 -3.66
CA GLU A 526 31.84 -6.12 -4.22
C GLU A 526 32.69 -4.93 -3.72
N LEU A 527 32.11 -3.73 -3.64
CA LEU A 527 32.79 -2.56 -3.10
C LEU A 527 33.14 -2.72 -1.61
N LEU A 528 32.22 -3.29 -0.81
CA LEU A 528 32.48 -3.62 0.60
C LEU A 528 33.62 -4.63 0.77
N MET A 529 33.70 -5.62 -0.12
CA MET A 529 34.79 -6.59 -0.14
C MET A 529 36.14 -5.93 -0.46
N LEU A 530 36.16 -4.98 -1.40
CA LEU A 530 37.36 -4.22 -1.77
C LEU A 530 37.82 -3.27 -0.66
N LEU A 531 36.87 -2.64 0.04
CA LEU A 531 37.14 -1.81 1.21
C LEU A 531 37.68 -2.64 2.39
N ALA A 532 37.16 -3.85 2.61
CA ALA A 532 37.68 -4.77 3.61
C ALA A 532 39.13 -5.23 3.29
N ASP A 533 39.43 -5.50 2.00
CA ASP A 533 40.79 -5.83 1.56
C ASP A 533 41.75 -4.64 1.69
N GLN A 534 41.30 -3.42 1.37
CA GLN A 534 42.07 -2.21 1.60
C GLN A 534 42.32 -1.96 3.10
N HIS A 535 41.32 -2.16 3.96
CA HIS A 535 41.47 -2.01 5.40
C HIS A 535 42.46 -3.04 5.97
N ASN A 536 42.41 -4.29 5.52
CA ASN A 536 43.39 -5.31 5.87
C ASN A 536 44.82 -4.93 5.45
N LYS A 537 45.00 -4.45 4.21
CA LYS A 537 46.30 -3.96 3.73
C LYS A 537 46.80 -2.77 4.55
N MET A 538 45.91 -1.86 4.91
CA MET A 538 46.22 -0.70 5.74
C MET A 538 46.65 -1.13 7.14
N SER A 539 45.98 -2.11 7.76
CA SER A 539 46.37 -2.71 9.04
C SER A 539 47.75 -3.36 8.97
N VAL A 540 48.05 -4.08 7.88
CA VAL A 540 49.39 -4.66 7.64
C VAL A 540 50.46 -3.58 7.49
N TYR A 541 50.18 -2.51 6.75
CA TYR A 541 51.11 -1.39 6.59
C TYR A 541 51.32 -0.60 7.88
N ARG A 542 50.28 -0.35 8.66
CA ARG A 542 50.38 0.27 9.99
C ARG A 542 51.23 -0.59 10.95
N ARG A 543 51.05 -1.91 10.93
CA ARG A 543 51.86 -2.85 11.72
C ARG A 543 53.34 -2.85 11.29
N ARG A 544 53.59 -2.75 9.97
CA ARG A 544 54.94 -2.61 9.40
C ARG A 544 55.59 -1.28 9.80
N LEU A 545 54.85 -0.18 9.76
CA LEU A 545 55.32 1.14 10.17
C LEU A 545 55.63 1.21 11.68
N LYS A 546 54.77 0.62 12.53
CA LYS A 546 55.05 0.44 13.97
C LYS A 546 56.32 -0.38 14.21
N SER A 547 56.56 -1.46 13.46
CA SER A 547 57.78 -2.27 13.57
C SER A 547 59.07 -1.54 13.13
N LEU A 548 58.93 -0.45 12.37
CA LEU A 548 60.03 0.38 11.87
C LEU A 548 60.22 1.68 12.69
N GLY A 549 59.49 1.84 13.82
CA GLY A 549 59.63 2.97 14.73
C GLY A 549 59.02 4.29 14.23
N GLN A 550 58.17 4.25 13.20
CA GLN A 550 57.47 5.43 12.66
C GLN A 550 56.14 5.68 13.40
N PRO A 551 55.78 6.93 13.71
CA PRO A 551 54.52 7.24 14.39
C PRO A 551 53.32 6.94 13.47
N VAL A 552 52.32 6.22 13.98
CA VAL A 552 51.07 5.90 13.28
C VAL A 552 49.92 6.47 14.10
N THR A 553 49.05 7.27 13.47
CA THR A 553 47.81 7.76 14.05
C THR A 553 46.80 6.62 14.10
N ASP A 554 46.54 6.08 15.30
CA ASP A 554 45.44 5.15 15.54
C ASP A 554 44.16 5.98 15.77
N ASP A 555 43.13 5.76 14.96
CA ASP A 555 41.78 6.34 15.11
C ASP A 555 40.79 5.31 15.70
N GLU A 556 41.25 4.36 16.52
CA GLU A 556 40.40 3.32 17.12
C GLU A 556 40.55 3.23 18.65
N ASP A 557 40.55 4.37 19.34
CA ASP A 557 40.24 4.45 20.77
C ASP A 557 39.21 5.59 20.99
N GLU A 558 37.96 5.37 20.60
CA GLU A 558 36.73 5.96 21.19
C GLU A 558 35.58 4.95 21.17
#